data_AF-A0A7Z0PWX4-F1
#
_entry.id   AF-A0A7Z0PWX4-F1
#
_cell.length_a   1.000
_cell.length_b   1.000
_cell.length_c   1.000
_cell.angle_alpha   90.00
_cell.angle_beta   90.00
_cell.angle_gamma   90.00
#
_symmetry.space_group_name_H-M   'P 1'
#
loop_
_entity.id
_entity.type
_entity.pdbx_description
1 polymer ?
#
loop_
_entity_poly.entity_id
_entity_poly.type
_entity_poly.pdbx_seq_one_letter_code
_entity_poly.pdbx_strand_id
1 'polypeptide(L)'
;MQPKDGKAATAAPAERPAPDPAAVSFPLDCGDIAEPVVVRQAAGDLDGDGSPETVAAVHCDSAMGTPPDAVYVLTRAADTDTARLVATLVEPEERHTVTGLAVRDGQVEATVLGYSSAKVPSCCPDVEEDVNWRWADGAFHRGSADDTEQV
;
A
#
# COMPACT_ATOMS: atom_id res chain seq x y z
N MET A 1 41.95 35.96 16.39
CA MET A 1 40.48 35.96 16.38
C MET A 1 40.01 35.87 14.94
N GLN A 2 39.57 34.70 14.52
CA GLN A 2 38.76 34.39 13.32
C GLN A 2 37.86 33.21 13.71
N PRO A 3 36.77 32.90 12.99
CA PRO A 3 35.76 33.74 12.36
C PRO A 3 34.34 33.30 12.81
N LYS A 4 33.28 34.02 12.42
CA LYS A 4 31.87 33.63 12.66
C LYS A 4 31.05 33.88 11.40
N ASP A 5 31.18 33.00 10.40
CA ASP A 5 30.28 33.00 9.25
C ASP A 5 29.39 31.76 9.33
N GLY A 6 28.14 31.99 9.73
CA GLY A 6 27.09 30.98 9.79
C GLY A 6 26.64 30.60 8.38
N LYS A 7 26.81 29.32 8.04
CA LYS A 7 26.30 28.72 6.81
C LYS A 7 24.77 28.74 6.87
N ALA A 8 24.13 29.55 6.04
CA ALA A 8 22.69 29.45 5.81
C ALA A 8 22.39 28.08 5.21
N ALA A 9 21.62 27.26 5.93
CA ALA A 9 21.09 26.02 5.40
C ALA A 9 19.97 26.38 4.42
N THR A 10 20.17 26.07 3.14
CA THR A 10 19.10 26.09 2.14
C THR A 10 18.04 25.08 2.60
N ALA A 11 16.82 25.56 2.84
CA ALA A 11 15.70 24.67 3.14
C ALA A 11 15.50 23.71 1.96
N ALA A 12 15.45 22.40 2.24
CA ALA A 12 15.06 21.41 1.25
C ALA A 12 13.63 21.73 0.76
N PRO A 13 13.31 21.48 -0.53
CA PRO A 13 11.94 21.55 -1.02
C PRO A 13 11.03 20.71 -0.12
N ALA A 14 9.87 21.25 0.26
CA ALA A 14 8.87 20.48 0.98
C ALA A 14 8.44 19.30 0.11
N GLU A 15 8.55 18.09 0.64
CA GLU A 15 8.15 16.86 -0.02
C GLU A 15 6.66 16.93 -0.35
N ARG A 16 6.32 16.65 -1.61
CA ARG A 16 4.93 16.72 -2.09
C ARG A 16 4.09 15.68 -1.31
N PRO A 17 2.86 15.99 -0.87
CA PRO A 17 2.04 15.01 -0.18
C PRO A 17 1.67 13.85 -1.10
N ALA A 18 1.60 12.65 -0.53
CA ALA A 18 1.16 11.45 -1.24
C ALA A 18 -0.32 11.57 -1.66
N PRO A 19 -0.75 10.88 -2.73
CA PRO A 19 -2.14 10.86 -3.19
C PRO A 19 -3.14 10.48 -2.09
N ASP A 20 -4.25 11.21 -1.98
CA ASP A 20 -5.35 10.84 -1.08
C ASP A 20 -6.16 9.67 -1.67
N PRO A 21 -6.27 8.52 -0.98
CA PRO A 21 -7.05 7.39 -1.48
C PRO A 21 -8.56 7.67 -1.56
N ALA A 22 -9.08 8.67 -0.86
CA ALA A 22 -10.47 9.10 -1.02
C ALA A 22 -10.73 9.84 -2.35
N ALA A 23 -9.67 10.21 -3.09
CA ALA A 23 -9.77 10.91 -4.36
C ALA A 23 -9.87 9.98 -5.59
N VAL A 24 -9.88 8.65 -5.39
CA VAL A 24 -10.00 7.66 -6.46
C VAL A 24 -11.20 6.74 -6.25
N SER A 25 -11.66 6.12 -7.34
CA SER A 25 -12.60 5.01 -7.28
C SER A 25 -11.83 3.69 -7.28
N PHE A 26 -12.05 2.87 -6.25
CA PHE A 26 -11.46 1.53 -6.17
C PHE A 26 -12.23 0.55 -7.07
N PRO A 27 -11.53 -0.31 -7.83
CA PRO A 27 -12.15 -1.35 -8.66
C PRO A 27 -12.59 -2.55 -7.80
N LEU A 28 -13.35 -2.27 -6.75
CA LEU A 28 -13.89 -3.26 -5.81
C LEU A 28 -15.40 -3.33 -5.98
N ASP A 29 -15.93 -4.51 -6.30
CA ASP A 29 -17.38 -4.72 -6.41
C ASP A 29 -17.99 -5.02 -5.04
N CYS A 30 -18.58 -4.00 -4.43
CA CYS A 30 -19.30 -4.10 -3.17
C CYS A 30 -20.82 -4.29 -3.33
N GLY A 31 -21.30 -4.44 -4.58
CA GLY A 31 -22.72 -4.38 -4.90
C GLY A 31 -23.37 -3.04 -4.54
N ASP A 32 -24.70 -3.01 -4.55
CA ASP A 32 -25.48 -1.78 -4.32
C ASP A 32 -25.64 -1.39 -2.83
N ILE A 33 -25.10 -2.19 -1.90
CA ILE A 33 -25.42 -2.11 -0.47
C ILE A 33 -24.25 -1.68 0.42
N ALA A 34 -23.05 -1.58 -0.16
CA ALA A 34 -21.83 -1.30 0.57
C ALA A 34 -20.89 -0.42 -0.25
N GLU A 35 -20.09 0.39 0.44
CA GLU A 35 -19.06 1.21 -0.18
C GLU A 35 -17.67 0.62 0.12
N PRO A 36 -16.68 0.75 -0.78
CA PRO A 36 -15.29 0.46 -0.45
C PRO A 36 -14.80 1.40 0.65
N VAL A 37 -14.15 0.85 1.68
CA VAL A 37 -13.58 1.59 2.80
C VAL A 37 -12.08 1.33 2.92
N VAL A 38 -11.30 2.39 3.07
CA VAL A 38 -9.86 2.29 3.34
C VAL A 38 -9.67 1.97 4.82
N VAL A 39 -9.07 0.83 5.12
CA VAL A 39 -8.83 0.41 6.51
C VAL A 39 -7.40 0.62 6.97
N ARG A 40 -6.45 0.62 6.02
CA ARG A 40 -5.04 0.90 6.27
C ARG A 40 -4.46 1.64 5.07
N GLN A 41 -3.50 2.50 5.34
CA GLN A 41 -2.74 3.14 4.29
C GLN A 41 -1.31 3.39 4.73
N ALA A 42 -0.41 3.39 3.77
CA ALA A 42 0.98 3.79 3.91
C ALA A 42 1.39 4.63 2.70
N ALA A 43 2.43 5.44 2.86
CA ALA A 43 2.95 6.26 1.77
C ALA A 43 4.47 6.27 1.77
N GLY A 44 5.04 6.41 0.59
CA GLY A 44 6.48 6.50 0.37
C GLY A 44 6.81 6.43 -1.11
N ASP A 45 8.02 6.84 -1.46
CA ASP A 45 8.54 6.78 -2.82
C ASP A 45 8.82 5.32 -3.21
N LEU A 46 8.00 4.76 -4.11
CA LEU A 46 8.08 3.35 -4.52
C LEU A 46 8.87 3.15 -5.82
N ASP A 47 9.03 4.18 -6.63
CA ASP A 47 9.72 4.11 -7.92
C ASP A 47 11.05 4.89 -7.96
N GLY A 48 11.36 5.64 -6.92
CA GLY A 48 12.60 6.38 -6.74
C GLY A 48 12.62 7.75 -7.43
N ASP A 49 11.46 8.28 -7.83
CA ASP A 49 11.36 9.56 -8.54
C ASP A 49 11.32 10.79 -7.59
N GLY A 50 11.25 10.56 -6.28
CA GLY A 50 11.16 11.58 -5.23
C GLY A 50 9.73 12.10 -4.97
N SER A 51 8.72 11.56 -5.63
CA SER A 51 7.30 11.76 -5.31
C SER A 51 6.78 10.53 -4.57
N PRO A 52 6.08 10.69 -3.44
CA PRO A 52 5.54 9.53 -2.74
C PRO A 52 4.27 8.99 -3.40
N GLU A 53 4.17 7.67 -3.47
CA GLU A 53 2.95 6.91 -3.73
C GLU A 53 2.16 6.68 -2.44
N THR A 54 0.88 6.32 -2.61
CA THR A 54 0.03 5.81 -1.53
C THR A 54 -0.33 4.36 -1.79
N VAL A 55 -0.22 3.53 -0.76
CA VAL A 55 -0.72 2.17 -0.74
C VAL A 55 -1.92 2.11 0.20
N ALA A 56 -3.04 1.58 -0.26
CA ALA A 56 -4.28 1.49 0.51
C ALA A 56 -4.79 0.04 0.56
N ALA A 57 -5.02 -0.48 1.76
CA ALA A 57 -5.83 -1.68 1.97
C ALA A 57 -7.30 -1.28 2.09
N VAL A 58 -8.14 -1.92 1.28
CA VAL A 58 -9.53 -1.56 1.09
C VAL A 58 -10.38 -2.82 1.11
N HIS A 59 -11.50 -2.78 1.84
CA HIS A 59 -12.53 -3.81 1.74
C HIS A 59 -13.91 -3.15 1.62
N CYS A 60 -14.94 -3.93 1.30
CA CYS A 60 -16.31 -3.43 1.31
C CYS A 60 -16.80 -3.22 2.75
N ASP A 61 -17.51 -2.13 3.02
CA ASP A 61 -18.16 -1.95 4.31
C ASP A 61 -19.17 -3.08 4.55
N SER A 62 -19.14 -3.69 5.72
CA SER A 62 -20.00 -4.82 6.05
C SER A 62 -20.45 -4.74 7.48
N ALA A 63 -21.77 -4.90 7.68
CA ALA A 63 -22.32 -5.03 9.02
C ALA A 63 -21.93 -6.35 9.69
N MET A 64 -21.62 -7.41 8.93
CA MET A 64 -21.40 -8.76 9.44
C MET A 64 -20.09 -9.37 8.90
N GLY A 65 -19.14 -9.58 9.81
CA GLY A 65 -17.79 -10.05 9.45
C GLY A 65 -16.96 -9.00 8.71
N THR A 66 -15.72 -9.36 8.39
CA THR A 66 -14.81 -8.50 7.62
C THR A 66 -14.62 -9.14 6.25
N PRO A 67 -15.08 -8.49 5.16
CA PRO A 67 -14.78 -8.95 3.82
C PRO A 67 -13.26 -8.99 3.58
N PRO A 68 -12.78 -9.80 2.62
CA PRO A 68 -11.38 -9.76 2.23
C PRO A 68 -10.92 -8.37 1.82
N ASP A 69 -9.67 -8.07 2.13
CA ASP A 69 -9.00 -6.85 1.71
C ASP A 69 -8.45 -7.01 0.29
N ALA A 70 -8.53 -5.92 -0.47
CA ALA A 70 -7.70 -5.67 -1.64
C ALA A 70 -6.64 -4.62 -1.28
N VAL A 71 -5.46 -4.68 -1.89
CA VAL A 71 -4.40 -3.69 -1.70
C VAL A 71 -4.11 -3.00 -3.02
N TYR A 72 -4.23 -1.68 -3.04
CA TYR A 72 -4.04 -0.86 -4.24
C TYR A 72 -2.89 0.12 -4.08
N VAL A 73 -2.20 0.40 -5.19
CA VAL A 73 -1.16 1.45 -5.27
C VAL A 73 -1.68 2.62 -6.10
N LEU A 74 -1.53 3.81 -5.54
CA LEU A 74 -1.91 5.07 -6.13
C LEU A 74 -0.66 5.91 -6.36
N THR A 75 -0.60 6.53 -7.53
CA THR A 75 0.40 7.56 -7.84
C THR A 75 -0.31 8.79 -8.41
N ARG A 76 0.47 9.82 -8.71
CA ARG A 76 0.04 11.04 -9.37
C ARG A 76 1.12 11.47 -10.35
N ALA A 77 0.74 11.93 -11.53
CA ALA A 77 1.73 12.47 -12.46
C ALA A 77 2.38 13.75 -11.88
N ALA A 78 3.67 13.94 -12.15
CA ALA A 78 4.46 15.03 -11.57
C ALA A 78 3.90 16.44 -11.86
N ASP A 79 3.12 16.59 -12.92
CA ASP A 79 2.51 17.82 -13.40
C ASP A 79 1.02 17.98 -13.05
N THR A 80 0.40 16.99 -12.39
CA THR A 80 -1.03 17.03 -12.08
C THR A 80 -1.36 16.75 -10.62
N ASP A 81 -2.35 17.48 -10.10
CA ASP A 81 -3.31 17.19 -9.01
C ASP A 81 -3.77 15.73 -8.79
N THR A 82 -3.83 14.95 -9.87
CA THR A 82 -4.80 13.87 -9.98
C THR A 82 -4.22 12.52 -9.57
N ALA A 83 -4.77 11.96 -8.50
CA ALA A 83 -4.49 10.60 -8.07
C ALA A 83 -5.05 9.58 -9.08
N ARG A 84 -4.31 8.49 -9.32
CA ARG A 84 -4.78 7.35 -10.10
C ARG A 84 -4.23 6.04 -9.54
N LEU A 85 -5.01 4.98 -9.70
CA LEU A 85 -4.59 3.62 -9.38
C LEU A 85 -3.64 3.10 -10.47
N VAL A 86 -2.55 2.47 -10.06
CA VAL A 86 -1.53 1.91 -10.97
C VAL A 86 -1.27 0.43 -10.76
N ALA A 87 -1.62 -0.13 -9.60
CA ALA A 87 -1.50 -1.55 -9.34
C ALA A 87 -2.50 -2.05 -8.29
N THR A 88 -2.80 -3.34 -8.38
CA THR A 88 -3.42 -4.16 -7.34
C THR A 88 -2.37 -5.17 -6.86
N LEU A 89 -2.04 -5.15 -5.57
CA LEU A 89 -1.01 -6.01 -4.97
C LEU A 89 -1.60 -7.26 -4.31
N VAL A 90 -2.81 -7.13 -3.77
CA VAL A 90 -3.63 -8.22 -3.22
C VAL A 90 -5.00 -8.10 -3.85
N GLU A 91 -5.45 -9.17 -4.50
CA GLU A 91 -6.79 -9.26 -5.07
C GLU A 91 -7.79 -9.74 -3.99
N PRO A 92 -9.03 -9.23 -3.98
CA PRO A 92 -10.03 -9.62 -2.97
C PRO A 92 -10.37 -11.13 -3.02
N GLU A 93 -10.23 -11.77 -4.18
CA GLU A 93 -10.43 -13.21 -4.37
C GLU A 93 -9.36 -14.07 -3.68
N GLU A 94 -8.21 -13.50 -3.31
CA GLU A 94 -7.18 -14.20 -2.51
C GLU A 94 -7.65 -14.47 -1.08
N ARG A 95 -8.73 -13.82 -0.63
CA ARG A 95 -9.32 -13.99 0.70
C ARG A 95 -8.35 -13.66 1.83
N HIS A 96 -7.51 -12.65 1.64
CA HIS A 96 -6.60 -12.15 2.67
C HIS A 96 -7.26 -11.05 3.51
N THR A 97 -6.83 -10.93 4.76
CA THR A 97 -7.07 -9.76 5.63
C THR A 97 -5.73 -9.15 5.98
N VAL A 98 -5.56 -7.86 5.71
CA VAL A 98 -4.32 -7.12 5.95
C VAL A 98 -4.30 -6.63 7.40
N THR A 99 -3.33 -7.09 8.18
CA THR A 99 -3.14 -6.72 9.59
C THR A 99 -1.95 -5.79 9.80
N GLY A 100 -1.04 -5.72 8.83
CA GLY A 100 0.09 -4.78 8.78
C GLY A 100 0.25 -4.21 7.37
N LEU A 101 0.58 -2.92 7.27
CA LEU A 101 0.88 -2.28 5.98
C LEU A 101 1.89 -1.14 6.21
N ALA A 102 2.99 -1.17 5.47
CA ALA A 102 4.05 -0.18 5.53
C ALA A 102 4.72 0.03 4.16
N VAL A 103 5.38 1.17 4.01
CA VAL A 103 6.33 1.40 2.91
C VAL A 103 7.71 1.64 3.54
N ARG A 104 8.71 0.86 3.12
CA ARG A 104 10.09 0.88 3.63
C ARG A 104 11.06 0.63 2.47
N ASP A 105 12.08 1.48 2.35
CA ASP A 105 13.18 1.30 1.38
C ASP A 105 12.72 1.02 -0.07
N GLY A 106 11.66 1.72 -0.51
CA GLY A 106 11.07 1.56 -1.85
C GLY A 106 10.24 0.27 -2.03
N GLN A 107 9.85 -0.37 -0.93
CA GLN A 107 9.07 -1.61 -0.93
C GLN A 107 7.78 -1.42 -0.15
N VAL A 108 6.73 -2.08 -0.62
CA VAL A 108 5.50 -2.27 0.14
C VAL A 108 5.69 -3.51 1.00
N GLU A 109 5.44 -3.41 2.29
CA GLU A 109 5.44 -4.53 3.24
C GLU A 109 4.03 -4.70 3.81
N ALA A 110 3.53 -5.93 3.86
CA ALA A 110 2.26 -6.23 4.50
C ALA A 110 2.30 -7.54 5.29
N THR A 111 1.57 -7.56 6.39
CA THR A 111 1.23 -8.81 7.10
C THR A 111 -0.20 -9.16 6.71
N VAL A 112 -0.39 -10.37 6.20
CA VAL A 112 -1.69 -10.86 5.72
C VAL A 112 -2.11 -12.11 6.47
N LEU A 113 -3.38 -12.18 6.84
CA LEU A 113 -4.04 -13.37 7.34
C LEU A 113 -4.77 -14.06 6.21
N GLY A 114 -4.58 -15.37 6.08
CA GLY A 114 -5.13 -16.19 5.00
C GLY A 114 -5.61 -17.56 5.48
N TYR A 115 -5.81 -18.46 4.51
CA TYR A 115 -6.38 -19.78 4.76
C TYR A 115 -5.51 -20.87 4.14
N SER A 116 -5.10 -21.85 4.94
CA SER A 116 -4.29 -23.00 4.48
C SER A 116 -5.04 -23.89 3.49
N SER A 117 -6.37 -23.87 3.52
CA SER A 117 -7.23 -24.58 2.58
C SER A 117 -8.67 -24.07 2.57
N ALA A 118 -9.42 -24.41 1.52
CA ALA A 118 -10.85 -24.11 1.41
C ALA A 118 -11.74 -24.78 2.48
N LYS A 119 -11.20 -25.68 3.30
CA LYS A 119 -11.93 -26.35 4.40
C LYS A 119 -11.91 -25.53 5.68
N VAL A 120 -11.03 -24.53 5.78
CA VAL A 120 -10.93 -23.67 6.95
C VAL A 120 -12.13 -22.71 6.95
N PRO A 121 -12.90 -22.62 8.06
CA PRO A 121 -14.04 -21.71 8.14
C PRO A 121 -13.63 -20.25 8.01
N SER A 122 -14.43 -19.45 7.31
CA SER A 122 -14.16 -18.01 7.08
C SER A 122 -14.07 -17.15 8.35
N CYS A 123 -14.51 -17.65 9.51
CA CYS A 123 -14.34 -16.93 10.78
C CYS A 123 -12.89 -16.85 11.23
N CYS A 124 -12.05 -17.73 10.67
CA CYS A 124 -10.89 -18.22 11.37
C CYS A 124 -9.73 -18.46 10.38
N PRO A 125 -9.16 -17.38 9.79
CA PRO A 125 -7.88 -17.47 9.10
C PRO A 125 -6.85 -18.22 9.95
N ASP A 126 -6.11 -19.15 9.34
CA ASP A 126 -5.18 -20.05 10.03
C ASP A 126 -3.74 -19.95 9.50
N VAL A 127 -3.50 -19.00 8.60
CA VAL A 127 -2.19 -18.67 8.05
C VAL A 127 -1.92 -17.19 8.27
N GLU A 128 -0.70 -16.86 8.67
CA GLU A 128 -0.17 -15.50 8.72
C GLU A 128 1.11 -15.49 7.86
N GLU A 129 1.20 -14.53 6.94
CA GLU A 129 2.35 -14.36 6.05
C GLU A 129 2.79 -12.90 6.03
N ASP A 130 4.10 -12.69 6.07
CA ASP A 130 4.72 -11.40 5.77
C ASP A 130 5.18 -11.41 4.30
N VAL A 131 4.61 -10.47 3.54
CA VAL A 131 4.81 -10.34 2.10
C VAL A 131 5.34 -8.95 1.78
N ASN A 132 6.11 -8.86 0.71
CA ASN A 132 6.55 -7.58 0.19
C ASN A 132 6.36 -7.48 -1.32
N TRP A 133 6.34 -6.24 -1.81
CA TRP A 133 6.35 -5.94 -3.22
C TRP A 133 7.38 -4.86 -3.52
N ARG A 134 8.15 -5.07 -4.57
CA ARG A 134 9.09 -4.08 -5.10
C ARG A 134 8.75 -3.73 -6.53
N TRP A 135 8.82 -2.44 -6.85
CA TRP A 135 8.71 -1.97 -8.23
C TRP A 135 9.99 -2.30 -9.00
N ALA A 136 9.88 -3.05 -10.08
CA ALA A 136 10.96 -3.31 -11.03
C ALA A 136 10.35 -3.59 -12.41
N ASP A 137 11.09 -3.27 -13.47
CA ASP A 137 10.70 -3.61 -14.86
C ASP A 137 9.28 -3.17 -15.27
N GLY A 138 8.74 -2.11 -14.66
CA GLY A 138 7.42 -1.57 -14.94
C GLY A 138 6.25 -2.30 -14.24
N ALA A 139 6.52 -3.14 -13.24
CA ALA A 139 5.52 -3.83 -12.44
C ALA A 139 5.95 -4.00 -10.97
N PHE A 140 4.98 -4.30 -10.10
CA PHE A 140 5.27 -4.76 -8.74
C PHE A 140 5.50 -6.27 -8.73
N HIS A 141 6.62 -6.69 -8.17
CA HIS A 141 6.96 -8.10 -7.99
C HIS A 141 6.79 -8.49 -6.53
N ARG A 142 5.98 -9.52 -6.27
CA ARG A 142 5.75 -10.07 -4.93
C ARG A 142 6.93 -10.94 -4.49
N GLY A 143 7.40 -10.73 -3.28
CA GLY A 143 8.35 -11.57 -2.55
C GLY A 143 7.84 -11.91 -1.15
N SER A 144 8.64 -12.64 -0.40
CA SER A 144 8.43 -12.92 1.03
C SER A 144 9.39 -12.10 1.90
N ALA A 145 9.05 -11.85 3.16
CA ALA A 145 9.94 -11.12 4.08
C ALA A 145 11.36 -11.73 4.13
N ASP A 146 11.48 -13.05 4.01
CA ASP A 146 12.77 -13.76 3.99
C ASP A 146 13.61 -13.48 2.71
N ASP A 147 12.99 -12.99 1.63
CA ASP A 147 13.69 -12.61 0.39
C ASP A 147 14.42 -11.27 0.52
N THR A 148 14.15 -10.48 1.56
CA THR A 148 14.79 -9.17 1.77
C THR A 148 16.24 -9.27 2.28
N GLU A 149 16.72 -10.46 2.64
CA GLU A 149 18.09 -10.68 3.14
C GLU A 149 19.11 -11.09 2.05
N GLN A 150 18.72 -11.19 0.77
CA GLN A 150 19.64 -11.66 -0.29
C GLN A 150 20.03 -10.57 -1.29
N VAL A 151 20.77 -9.56 -0.82
CA VAL A 151 21.63 -8.70 -1.66
C VAL A 151 22.99 -8.42 -1.01
#